data_AF-A0A822BXG1-F1
#
_entry.id   AF-A0A822BXG1-F1
#
_cell.length_a   1.000
_cell.length_b   1.000
_cell.length_c   1.000
_cell.angle_alpha   90.00
_cell.angle_beta   90.00
_cell.angle_gamma   90.00
#
_symmetry.space_group_name_H-M   'P 1'
#
loop_
_entity.id
_entity.type
_entity.pdbx_description
1 polymer ?
#
loop_
_entity_poly.entity_id
_entity_poly.type
_entity_poly.pdbx_seq_one_letter_code
_entity_poly.pdbx_strand_id
1 'polypeptide(L)'
;MGCCKSTQYGCCIAIDHDESIILNKPTGKEIRYGPGWFCFPNWWDAQVMKSIPLQNNQYIIVKHIIDTDDKNAFHARNDIPLTQRTTTNEKDELLNDSEMHLIEIIRGPQIYKLKNPYDRLSEIKSMINLSATQYISVADKLTGVKRVECGPQLFCPKPYDELGEIKNLYNLSSTEYLIVTDQSTGERATINGKNEKHEID
;
A
#
# COMPACT_ATOMS: atom_id res chain seq x y z
N MET A 1 21.63 50.54 -6.86
CA MET A 1 21.43 49.62 -8.00
C MET A 1 22.62 48.68 -8.07
N GLY A 2 22.54 47.53 -7.39
CA GLY A 2 23.53 46.46 -7.49
C GLY A 2 23.04 45.46 -8.52
N CYS A 3 23.59 45.50 -9.73
CA CYS A 3 23.30 44.50 -10.76
C CYS A 3 23.83 43.14 -10.31
N CYS A 4 22.91 42.22 -9.96
CA CYS A 4 23.25 40.82 -9.80
C CYS A 4 23.52 40.25 -11.21
N LYS A 5 24.78 40.01 -11.55
CA LYS A 5 25.17 39.25 -12.76
C LYS A 5 24.89 37.77 -12.51
N SER A 6 23.62 37.39 -12.45
CA SER A 6 23.22 36.00 -12.33
C SER A 6 23.12 35.39 -13.72
N THR A 7 24.20 34.76 -14.19
CA THR A 7 24.07 33.67 -15.16
C THR A 7 23.26 32.58 -14.43
N GLN A 8 21.94 32.52 -14.64
CA GLN A 8 21.06 31.63 -13.88
C GLN A 8 21.35 30.17 -14.24
N TYR A 9 22.28 29.55 -13.51
CA TYR A 9 22.58 28.13 -13.58
C TYR A 9 21.66 27.28 -12.68
N GLY A 10 20.69 27.91 -12.02
CA GLY A 10 19.74 27.26 -11.11
C GLY A 10 18.33 27.84 -11.16
N CYS A 11 17.37 26.99 -10.82
CA CYS A 11 15.95 27.25 -10.68
C CYS A 11 15.63 27.37 -9.19
N CYS A 12 14.69 28.24 -8.83
CA CYS A 12 14.18 28.35 -7.48
C CYS A 12 12.65 28.24 -7.51
N ILE A 13 12.10 27.34 -6.72
CA ILE A 13 10.65 27.10 -6.63
C ILE A 13 10.22 27.28 -5.18
N ALA A 14 9.13 28.00 -4.96
CA ALA A 14 8.45 28.07 -3.67
C ALA A 14 7.56 26.84 -3.52
N ILE A 15 7.66 26.16 -2.38
CA ILE A 15 6.88 24.96 -2.05
C ILE A 15 6.04 25.27 -0.81
N ASP A 16 4.75 24.98 -0.89
CA ASP A 16 3.79 25.22 0.19
C ASP A 16 3.85 24.17 1.31
N HIS A 17 3.13 24.40 2.41
CA HIS A 17 3.15 23.52 3.60
C HIS A 17 2.62 22.10 3.33
N ASP A 18 1.69 21.99 2.39
CA ASP A 18 1.09 20.74 1.91
C ASP A 18 1.80 20.20 0.67
N GLU A 19 2.92 20.79 0.26
CA GLU A 19 3.66 20.36 -0.91
C GLU A 19 5.04 19.79 -0.54
N SER A 20 5.53 18.95 -1.43
CA SER A 20 6.87 18.39 -1.40
C SER A 20 7.43 18.42 -2.81
N ILE A 21 8.75 18.51 -2.94
CA ILE A 21 9.43 18.48 -4.23
C ILE A 21 10.35 17.26 -4.26
N ILE A 22 10.22 16.44 -5.29
CA ILE A 22 11.14 15.37 -5.63
C ILE A 22 12.17 15.95 -6.59
N LEU A 23 13.45 15.86 -6.23
CA LEU A 23 14.57 16.29 -7.04
C LEU A 23 15.29 15.04 -7.57
N ASN A 24 15.29 14.89 -8.89
CA ASN A 24 16.02 13.86 -9.61
C ASN A 24 17.44 14.37 -9.89
N LYS A 25 18.39 13.92 -9.08
CA LYS A 25 19.81 14.31 -9.18
C LYS A 25 20.59 13.23 -9.92
N PRO A 26 21.78 13.54 -10.46
CA PRO A 26 22.69 12.53 -11.01
C PRO A 26 23.06 11.43 -10.00
N THR A 27 23.03 11.73 -8.70
CA THR A 27 23.32 10.77 -7.62
C THR A 27 22.10 9.98 -7.16
N GLY A 28 20.90 10.27 -7.67
CA GLY A 28 19.64 9.69 -7.22
C GLY A 28 18.59 10.72 -6.80
N LYS A 29 17.47 10.24 -6.26
CA LYS A 29 16.31 11.08 -5.95
C LYS A 29 16.34 11.57 -4.50
N GLU A 30 15.79 12.76 -4.27
CA GLU A 30 15.66 13.37 -2.94
C GLU A 30 14.28 14.02 -2.80
N ILE A 31 13.66 13.91 -1.62
CA ILE A 31 12.44 14.65 -1.27
C ILE A 31 12.82 15.82 -0.38
N ARG A 32 12.27 17.00 -0.67
CA ARG A 32 12.24 18.13 0.27
C ARG A 32 10.80 18.50 0.56
N TYR A 33 10.50 18.69 1.84
CA TYR A 33 9.16 19.08 2.31
C TYR A 33 9.08 20.59 2.45
N GLY A 34 7.96 21.18 2.02
CA GLY A 34 7.68 22.58 2.33
C GLY A 34 7.31 22.80 3.80
N PRO A 35 7.13 24.07 4.19
CA PRO A 35 7.18 25.25 3.34
C PRO A 35 8.62 25.75 3.08
N GLY A 36 8.86 26.41 1.95
CA GLY A 36 10.11 27.13 1.73
C GLY A 36 10.46 27.39 0.26
N TRP A 37 11.50 28.19 0.05
CA TRP A 37 12.12 28.37 -1.27
C TRP A 37 13.25 27.37 -1.44
N PHE A 38 13.16 26.53 -2.47
CA PHE A 38 14.19 25.57 -2.80
C PHE A 38 14.84 25.94 -4.12
N CYS A 39 16.14 26.21 -4.07
CA CYS A 39 16.95 26.41 -5.26
C CYS A 39 17.72 25.14 -5.61
N PHE A 40 17.75 24.80 -6.88
CA PHE A 40 18.44 23.63 -7.42
C PHE A 40 18.97 23.92 -8.83
N PRO A 41 20.02 23.23 -9.30
CA PRO A 41 20.55 23.46 -10.63
C PRO A 41 19.55 23.13 -11.75
N ASN A 42 19.59 23.84 -12.88
CA ASN A 42 18.64 23.67 -14.00
C ASN A 42 18.69 22.29 -14.70
N TRP A 43 19.75 21.52 -14.44
CA TRP A 43 20.01 20.19 -14.99
C TRP A 43 19.55 19.09 -14.04
N TRP A 44 18.92 19.43 -12.92
CA TRP A 44 18.12 18.51 -12.12
C TRP A 44 16.68 18.56 -12.60
N ASP A 45 16.06 17.38 -12.72
CA ASP A 45 14.63 17.31 -12.92
C ASP A 45 13.90 17.42 -11.56
N ALA A 46 12.77 18.11 -11.55
CA ALA A 46 12.08 18.49 -10.34
C ALA A 46 10.57 18.30 -10.49
N GLN A 47 9.99 17.57 -9.55
CA GLN A 47 8.57 17.23 -9.56
C GLN A 47 7.94 17.65 -8.24
N VAL A 48 7.02 18.61 -8.29
CA VAL A 48 6.26 19.03 -7.11
C VAL A 48 5.07 18.09 -6.94
N MET A 49 4.88 17.60 -5.73
CA MET A 49 3.77 16.74 -5.35
C MET A 49 3.05 17.31 -4.14
N LYS A 50 1.72 17.31 -4.22
CA LYS A 50 0.86 17.64 -3.09
C LYS A 50 0.77 16.47 -2.13
N SER A 51 0.63 16.80 -0.86
CA SER A 51 0.28 15.86 0.18
C SER A 51 -1.11 15.30 -0.12
N ILE A 52 -1.32 14.03 0.18
CA ILE A 52 -2.55 13.32 -0.16
C ILE A 52 -3.44 13.27 1.09
N PRO A 53 -4.52 14.05 1.16
CA PRO A 53 -5.46 13.96 2.27
C PRO A 53 -6.31 12.68 2.12
N LEU A 54 -6.21 11.78 3.10
CA LEU A 54 -7.00 10.55 3.15
C LEU A 54 -8.16 10.72 4.14
N GLN A 55 -9.37 10.45 3.67
CA GLN A 55 -10.57 10.43 4.50
C GLN A 55 -10.69 9.14 5.33
N ASN A 56 -11.61 9.11 6.31
CA ASN A 56 -11.79 7.96 7.21
C ASN A 56 -12.05 6.62 6.50
N ASN A 57 -12.65 6.64 5.31
CA ASN A 57 -13.00 5.46 4.52
C ASN A 57 -12.08 5.26 3.31
N GLN A 58 -10.91 5.88 3.31
CA GLN A 58 -9.96 5.81 2.19
C GLN A 58 -8.63 5.23 2.63
N TYR A 59 -7.94 4.62 1.68
CA TYR A 59 -6.59 4.13 1.84
C TYR A 59 -5.82 4.27 0.53
N ILE A 60 -4.49 4.26 0.62
CA ILE A 60 -3.60 4.14 -0.54
C ILE A 60 -2.67 2.96 -0.31
N ILE A 61 -2.17 2.43 -1.41
CA ILE A 61 -1.17 1.37 -1.41
C ILE A 61 0.15 2.01 -1.80
N VAL A 62 1.16 1.81 -0.96
CA VAL A 62 2.54 2.23 -1.20
C VAL A 62 3.33 0.99 -1.55
N LYS A 63 3.95 0.99 -2.73
CA LYS A 63 4.87 -0.08 -3.16
C LYS A 63 6.29 0.46 -3.04
N HIS A 64 7.08 -0.17 -2.17
CA HIS A 64 8.49 0.13 -2.06
C HIS A 64 9.28 -0.65 -3.11
N ILE A 65 10.21 0.03 -3.77
CA ILE A 65 11.17 -0.59 -4.68
C ILE A 65 12.29 -1.18 -3.81
N ILE A 66 12.55 -2.48 -3.95
CA ILE A 66 13.68 -3.17 -3.30
C ILE A 66 14.67 -3.48 -4.42
N ASP A 67 15.91 -2.98 -4.31
CA ASP A 67 16.96 -3.38 -5.23
C ASP A 67 17.38 -4.81 -4.89
N THR A 68 17.11 -5.75 -5.79
CA THR A 68 17.24 -7.20 -5.55
C THR A 68 18.66 -7.75 -5.66
N ASP A 69 19.68 -6.89 -5.73
CA ASP A 69 21.08 -7.29 -5.98
C ASP A 69 21.79 -7.92 -4.78
N ASP A 70 21.20 -7.87 -3.58
CA ASP A 70 21.77 -8.48 -2.36
C ASP A 70 21.28 -9.91 -2.10
N LYS A 71 21.38 -10.80 -3.09
CA LYS A 71 21.13 -12.25 -2.90
C LYS A 71 22.11 -12.94 -1.92
N ASN A 72 23.12 -12.23 -1.40
CA ASN A 72 24.15 -12.79 -0.50
C ASN A 72 24.10 -12.28 0.96
N ALA A 73 23.08 -11.55 1.39
CA ALA A 73 23.00 -11.08 2.79
C ALA A 73 22.05 -11.89 3.70
N PHE A 74 21.54 -13.05 3.25
CA PHE A 74 20.57 -13.87 3.99
C PHE A 74 21.17 -14.68 5.17
N HIS A 75 22.36 -14.34 5.67
CA HIS A 75 22.97 -15.03 6.82
C HIS A 75 23.38 -14.15 8.00
N ALA A 76 23.04 -12.87 7.99
CA ALA A 76 23.17 -12.08 9.21
C ALA A 76 22.18 -10.92 9.18
N ARG A 77 21.13 -11.01 10.00
CA ARG A 77 20.57 -9.93 10.85
C ARG A 77 19.19 -10.33 11.36
N ASN A 78 19.18 -10.94 12.55
CA ASN A 78 18.24 -10.48 13.57
C ASN A 78 18.58 -9.02 13.87
N ASP A 79 17.54 -8.22 14.09
CA ASP A 79 17.54 -6.81 14.55
C ASP A 79 17.77 -5.73 13.46
N ILE A 80 16.67 -5.01 13.16
CA ILE A 80 16.60 -3.86 12.24
C ILE A 80 17.27 -2.64 12.88
N PRO A 81 18.07 -1.87 12.12
CA PRO A 81 17.82 -0.42 12.11
C PRO A 81 17.96 0.21 10.70
N LEU A 82 17.02 1.12 10.41
CA LEU A 82 17.09 2.13 9.36
C LEU A 82 18.43 2.87 9.41
N THR A 83 19.29 2.82 8.37
CA THR A 83 20.21 3.91 8.00
C THR A 83 21.03 3.62 6.73
N GLN A 84 21.07 4.63 5.85
CA GLN A 84 22.18 5.04 4.96
C GLN A 84 22.46 4.34 3.62
N ARG A 85 22.31 5.16 2.55
CA ARG A 85 23.25 5.44 1.43
C ARG A 85 23.72 4.23 0.60
N THR A 86 23.57 4.19 -0.72
CA THR A 86 24.33 5.00 -1.70
C THR A 86 23.84 4.70 -3.13
N THR A 87 23.76 5.76 -3.95
CA THR A 87 23.81 5.93 -5.43
C THR A 87 24.18 4.69 -6.29
N THR A 88 23.73 4.42 -7.53
CA THR A 88 23.46 5.28 -8.71
C THR A 88 22.99 4.39 -9.88
N ASN A 89 22.17 4.98 -10.77
CA ASN A 89 22.11 4.84 -12.23
C ASN A 89 21.56 3.59 -12.95
N GLU A 90 20.54 3.91 -13.76
CA GLU A 90 20.33 3.48 -15.16
C GLU A 90 20.10 2.00 -15.45
N LYS A 91 18.81 1.63 -15.54
CA LYS A 91 18.14 1.26 -16.81
C LYS A 91 16.67 0.95 -16.53
N ASP A 92 15.80 1.88 -16.90
CA ASP A 92 14.36 1.63 -16.99
C ASP A 92 14.12 0.76 -18.23
N GLU A 93 14.09 -0.56 -18.07
CA GLU A 93 13.45 -1.47 -19.03
C GLU A 93 13.01 -2.78 -18.35
N LEU A 94 11.69 -2.84 -18.12
CA LEU A 94 10.80 -4.02 -18.08
C LEU A 94 11.22 -5.22 -17.22
N LEU A 95 10.61 -5.39 -16.04
CA LEU A 95 10.46 -6.71 -15.43
C LEU A 95 9.07 -6.92 -14.81
N ASN A 96 8.37 -7.87 -15.43
CA ASN A 96 7.59 -8.97 -14.83
C ASN A 96 6.80 -8.70 -13.54
N ASP A 97 5.52 -9.04 -13.59
CA ASP A 97 4.53 -9.11 -12.49
C ASP A 97 4.90 -10.14 -11.38
N SER A 98 6.19 -10.49 -11.26
CA SER A 98 6.77 -11.50 -10.36
C SER A 98 7.79 -10.92 -9.38
N GLU A 99 8.07 -9.61 -9.43
CA GLU A 99 8.85 -8.96 -8.37
C GLU A 99 7.96 -8.73 -7.15
N MET A 100 8.27 -9.43 -6.06
CA MET A 100 7.61 -9.25 -4.78
C MET A 100 8.01 -7.89 -4.21
N HIS A 101 7.18 -6.87 -4.46
CA HIS A 101 7.38 -5.53 -3.90
C HIS A 101 6.99 -5.55 -2.43
N LEU A 102 7.74 -4.85 -1.57
CA LEU A 102 7.25 -4.59 -0.21
C LEU A 102 6.06 -3.63 -0.30
N ILE A 103 4.88 -4.06 0.16
CA ILE A 103 3.64 -3.29 0.11
C ILE A 103 3.27 -2.78 1.50
N GLU A 104 2.99 -1.49 1.61
CA GLU A 104 2.41 -0.85 2.79
C GLU A 104 1.00 -0.31 2.44
N ILE A 105 0.04 -0.44 3.37
CA ILE A 105 -1.29 0.15 3.23
C ILE A 105 -1.44 1.28 4.24
N ILE A 106 -1.63 2.49 3.72
CA ILE A 106 -1.82 3.70 4.51
C ILE A 106 -3.32 4.00 4.56
N ARG A 107 -3.90 3.91 5.76
CA ARG A 107 -5.32 4.17 6.02
C ARG A 107 -5.54 5.60 6.49
N GLY A 108 -6.68 6.20 6.15
CA GLY A 108 -7.11 7.47 6.74
C GLY A 108 -7.72 7.30 8.14
N PRO A 109 -8.07 8.41 8.83
CA PRO A 109 -7.91 9.79 8.38
C PRO A 109 -6.52 10.36 8.68
N GLN A 110 -5.79 10.74 7.64
CA GLN A 110 -4.50 11.43 7.78
C GLN A 110 -4.09 12.09 6.47
N ILE A 111 -3.17 13.05 6.55
CA ILE A 111 -2.52 13.62 5.37
C ILE A 111 -1.24 12.83 5.12
N TYR A 112 -1.21 12.07 4.03
CA TYR A 112 -0.03 11.31 3.64
C TYR A 112 0.97 12.22 2.90
N LYS A 113 2.21 12.22 3.38
CA LYS A 113 3.36 12.84 2.72
C LYS A 113 4.30 11.73 2.25
N LEU A 114 4.76 11.80 1.01
CA LEU A 114 5.67 10.79 0.44
C LEU A 114 6.97 10.76 1.26
N LYS A 115 7.35 9.60 1.78
CA LYS A 115 8.53 9.44 2.64
C LYS A 115 9.80 9.07 1.87
N ASN A 116 9.65 8.23 0.84
CA ASN A 116 10.75 7.75 0.00
C ASN A 116 10.49 8.12 -1.47
N PRO A 117 11.42 8.80 -2.16
CA PRO A 117 11.22 9.28 -3.54
C PRO A 117 11.12 8.16 -4.58
N TYR A 118 11.44 6.93 -4.20
CA TYR A 118 11.35 5.76 -5.05
C TYR A 118 10.04 4.98 -4.87
N ASP A 119 9.24 5.30 -3.85
CA ASP A 119 7.98 4.62 -3.63
C ASP A 119 6.99 4.91 -4.76
N ARG A 120 6.25 3.88 -5.17
CA ARG A 120 5.14 4.02 -6.12
C ARG A 120 3.82 4.02 -5.35
N LEU A 121 3.06 5.09 -5.51
CA LEU A 121 1.75 5.23 -4.89
C LEU A 121 0.65 4.73 -5.83
N SER A 122 -0.35 4.03 -5.29
CA SER A 122 -1.59 3.80 -6.01
C SER A 122 -2.48 5.05 -5.98
N GLU A 123 -3.53 5.02 -6.80
CA GLU A 123 -4.68 5.92 -6.62
C GLU A 123 -5.32 5.74 -5.23
N ILE A 124 -6.05 6.77 -4.79
CA ILE A 124 -6.85 6.72 -3.56
C ILE A 124 -7.97 5.70 -3.75
N LYS A 125 -8.03 4.72 -2.86
CA LYS A 125 -9.04 3.66 -2.87
C LYS A 125 -9.99 3.83 -1.70
N SER A 126 -11.26 3.49 -1.93
CA SER A 126 -12.26 3.43 -0.87
C SER A 126 -12.24 2.07 -0.18
N MET A 127 -12.35 2.07 1.14
CA MET A 127 -12.61 0.88 1.94
C MET A 127 -13.97 0.27 1.59
N ILE A 128 -14.12 -1.03 1.81
CA ILE A 128 -15.31 -1.78 1.47
C ILE A 128 -16.25 -1.78 2.66
N ASN A 129 -17.45 -1.24 2.51
CA ASN A 129 -18.47 -1.30 3.55
C ASN A 129 -19.22 -2.63 3.45
N LEU A 130 -18.97 -3.56 4.38
CA LEU A 130 -19.68 -4.82 4.48
C LEU A 130 -20.88 -4.65 5.40
N SER A 131 -22.08 -4.94 4.90
CA SER A 131 -23.29 -4.96 5.73
C SER A 131 -23.31 -6.17 6.67
N ALA A 132 -24.20 -6.17 7.67
CA ALA A 132 -24.36 -7.29 8.60
C ALA A 132 -24.76 -8.62 7.93
N THR A 133 -25.21 -8.59 6.67
CA THR A 133 -25.59 -9.77 5.90
C THR A 133 -24.60 -10.08 4.78
N GLN A 134 -23.42 -9.45 4.78
CA GLN A 134 -22.42 -9.59 3.72
C GLN A 134 -21.09 -10.11 4.27
N TYR A 135 -20.37 -10.80 3.39
CA TYR A 135 -19.00 -11.22 3.62
C TYR A 135 -18.17 -11.11 2.35
N ILE A 136 -16.85 -11.14 2.50
CA ILE A 136 -15.89 -11.20 1.40
C ILE A 136 -14.85 -12.26 1.71
N SER A 137 -14.45 -13.03 0.70
CA SER A 137 -13.32 -13.94 0.79
C SER A 137 -12.03 -13.19 0.46
N VAL A 138 -10.99 -13.38 1.26
CA VAL A 138 -9.69 -12.73 1.08
C VAL A 138 -8.61 -13.79 1.04
N ALA A 139 -7.74 -13.73 0.05
CA ALA A 139 -6.58 -14.60 -0.07
C ALA A 139 -5.30 -13.78 0.05
N ASP A 140 -4.45 -14.12 1.00
CA ASP A 140 -3.12 -13.52 1.08
C ASP A 140 -2.22 -14.15 0.00
N LYS A 141 -1.75 -13.36 -0.97
CA LYS A 141 -0.88 -13.85 -2.05
C LYS A 141 0.48 -14.31 -1.56
N LEU A 142 0.96 -13.81 -0.42
CA LEU A 142 2.27 -14.15 0.13
C LEU A 142 2.25 -15.52 0.81
N THR A 143 1.24 -15.75 1.66
CA THR A 143 1.13 -16.97 2.47
C THR A 143 0.23 -18.04 1.86
N GLY A 144 -0.62 -17.67 0.90
CA GLY A 144 -1.68 -18.52 0.35
C GLY A 144 -2.87 -18.72 1.29
N VAL A 145 -2.85 -18.13 2.48
CA VAL A 145 -3.91 -18.29 3.49
C VAL A 145 -5.18 -17.59 3.00
N LYS A 146 -6.29 -18.35 2.99
CA LYS A 146 -7.62 -17.84 2.67
C LYS A 146 -8.39 -17.61 3.97
N ARG A 147 -9.12 -16.50 4.03
CA ARG A 147 -10.01 -16.15 5.15
C ARG A 147 -11.29 -15.50 4.65
N VAL A 148 -12.29 -15.48 5.51
CA VAL A 148 -13.57 -14.80 5.26
C VAL A 148 -13.71 -13.66 6.24
N GLU A 149 -14.08 -12.49 5.72
CA GLU A 149 -14.33 -11.28 6.50
C GLU A 149 -15.83 -10.99 6.43
N CYS A 150 -16.53 -11.06 7.57
CA CYS A 150 -17.97 -10.82 7.67
C CYS A 150 -18.25 -9.39 8.13
N GLY A 151 -19.39 -8.82 7.73
CA GLY A 151 -19.88 -7.55 8.27
C GLY A 151 -20.67 -7.71 9.59
N PRO A 152 -21.09 -6.60 10.21
CA PRO A 152 -20.98 -5.23 9.74
C PRO A 152 -19.59 -4.63 10.05
N GLN A 153 -18.83 -4.26 9.02
CA GLN A 153 -17.55 -3.58 9.19
C GLN A 153 -17.13 -2.77 7.96
N LEU A 154 -16.31 -1.75 8.18
CA LEU A 154 -15.59 -1.06 7.12
C LEU A 154 -14.27 -1.78 6.86
N PHE A 155 -14.29 -2.71 5.92
CA PHE A 155 -13.16 -3.56 5.61
C PHE A 155 -12.09 -2.81 4.81
N CYS A 156 -10.86 -2.85 5.32
CA CYS A 156 -9.68 -2.40 4.61
C CYS A 156 -8.73 -3.60 4.40
N PRO A 157 -8.24 -3.82 3.18
CA PRO A 157 -7.27 -4.88 2.91
C PRO A 157 -5.99 -4.74 3.75
N LYS A 158 -5.30 -5.87 3.90
CA LYS A 158 -3.90 -5.98 4.37
C LYS A 158 -2.96 -6.05 3.15
N PRO A 159 -1.65 -5.80 3.32
CA PRO A 159 -0.69 -6.02 2.26
C PRO A 159 -0.84 -7.41 1.65
N TYR A 160 -0.68 -7.51 0.32
CA TYR A 160 -0.79 -8.76 -0.46
C TYR A 160 -2.17 -9.43 -0.47
N ASP A 161 -3.19 -8.85 0.16
CA ASP A 161 -4.55 -9.37 0.07
C ASP A 161 -5.09 -9.26 -1.36
N GLU A 162 -5.56 -10.39 -1.88
CA GLU A 162 -6.43 -10.49 -3.03
C GLU A 162 -7.88 -10.64 -2.57
N LEU A 163 -8.74 -9.76 -3.08
CA LEU A 163 -10.14 -9.72 -2.68
C LEU A 163 -10.99 -10.50 -3.68
N GLY A 164 -11.85 -11.37 -3.17
CA GLY A 164 -12.92 -11.97 -3.95
C GLY A 164 -14.14 -11.06 -4.06
N GLU A 165 -15.22 -11.60 -4.60
CA GLU A 165 -16.51 -10.90 -4.68
C GLU A 165 -17.17 -10.77 -3.31
N ILE A 166 -17.88 -9.66 -3.09
CA ILE A 166 -18.76 -9.49 -1.93
C ILE A 166 -20.00 -10.37 -2.14
N LYS A 167 -20.30 -11.21 -1.15
CA LYS A 167 -21.44 -12.13 -1.19
C LYS A 167 -22.33 -11.93 0.02
N ASN A 168 -23.59 -12.32 -0.11
CA ASN A 168 -24.54 -12.32 1.00
C ASN A 168 -24.41 -13.62 1.80
N LEU A 169 -24.53 -13.51 3.12
CA LEU A 169 -24.67 -14.64 4.03
C LEU A 169 -25.98 -15.38 3.72
N TYR A 170 -25.94 -16.70 3.91
CA TYR A 170 -27.14 -17.52 3.87
C TYR A 170 -27.92 -17.31 5.17
N ASN A 171 -29.12 -16.77 5.06
CA ASN A 171 -30.05 -16.70 6.18
C ASN A 171 -30.97 -17.93 6.11
N LEU A 172 -30.71 -18.91 6.97
CA LEU A 172 -31.48 -20.14 7.01
C LEU A 172 -32.62 -20.01 8.03
N SER A 173 -33.82 -20.36 7.61
CA SER A 173 -34.96 -20.56 8.50
C SER A 173 -34.87 -21.88 9.27
N SER A 174 -35.74 -22.08 10.26
CA SER A 174 -35.78 -23.31 11.07
C SER A 174 -36.02 -24.60 10.30
N THR A 175 -36.49 -24.51 9.05
CA THR A 175 -36.75 -25.66 8.18
C THR A 175 -35.69 -25.82 7.08
N GLU A 176 -34.71 -24.92 7.00
CA GLU A 176 -33.67 -24.95 5.98
C GLU A 176 -32.33 -25.42 6.57
N TYR A 177 -31.51 -26.00 5.70
CA TYR A 177 -30.18 -26.47 6.04
C TYR A 177 -29.22 -26.30 4.85
N LEU A 178 -27.93 -26.25 5.15
CA LEU A 178 -26.85 -26.29 4.17
C LEU A 178 -26.09 -27.60 4.32
N ILE A 179 -25.68 -28.18 3.19
CA ILE A 179 -24.66 -29.23 3.19
C ILE A 179 -23.35 -28.59 2.77
N VAL A 180 -22.42 -28.53 3.71
CA VAL A 180 -21.08 -27.98 3.50
C VAL A 180 -20.14 -29.13 3.22
N THR A 181 -19.25 -28.97 2.24
CA THR A 181 -18.18 -29.93 1.96
C THR A 181 -16.86 -29.25 2.23
N ASP A 182 -16.04 -29.84 3.10
CA ASP A 182 -14.67 -29.41 3.31
C ASP A 182 -13.86 -29.68 2.03
N GLN A 183 -13.25 -28.64 1.46
CA GLN A 183 -12.52 -28.76 0.21
C GLN A 183 -11.19 -29.51 0.35
N SER A 184 -10.64 -29.60 1.56
CA SER A 184 -9.37 -30.26 1.84
C SER A 184 -9.53 -31.75 2.13
N THR A 185 -10.57 -32.15 2.88
CA THR A 185 -10.81 -33.54 3.28
C THR A 185 -11.89 -34.22 2.43
N GLY A 186 -12.79 -33.45 1.80
CA GLY A 186 -13.98 -33.96 1.12
C GLY A 186 -15.12 -34.35 2.08
N GLU A 187 -14.96 -34.13 3.39
CA GLU A 187 -15.97 -34.45 4.39
C GLU A 187 -17.18 -33.54 4.25
N ARG A 188 -18.38 -34.10 4.48
CA ARG A 188 -19.65 -33.37 4.34
C ARG A 188 -20.31 -33.21 5.70
N ALA A 189 -20.68 -31.98 6.04
CA ALA A 189 -21.41 -31.64 7.24
C ALA A 189 -22.74 -30.95 6.90
N THR A 190 -23.76 -31.15 7.73
CA THR A 190 -25.07 -30.50 7.58
C THR A 190 -25.23 -29.42 8.65
N ILE A 191 -25.53 -28.19 8.22
CA ILE A 191 -25.73 -27.03 9.09
C ILE A 191 -27.20 -26.60 9.02
N ASN A 192 -27.91 -26.61 10.14
CA ASN A 192 -29.35 -26.31 10.21
C ASN A 192 -29.62 -24.84 10.62
N GLY A 193 -30.67 -24.22 10.10
CA GLY A 193 -30.93 -22.78 10.26
C GLY A 193 -31.45 -22.30 11.61
N LYS A 194 -31.71 -23.20 12.54
CA LYS A 194 -32.12 -22.84 13.90
C LYS A 194 -31.88 -24.01 14.84
N ASN A 195 -30.63 -24.21 15.23
CA ASN A 195 -30.21 -24.73 16.53
C ASN A 195 -28.67 -24.65 16.59
N GLU A 196 -28.20 -24.20 17.76
CA GLU A 196 -26.84 -24.36 18.29
C GLU A 196 -25.79 -23.28 17.97
N LYS A 197 -25.52 -22.51 19.03
CA LYS A 197 -24.20 -22.00 19.36
C LYS A 197 -23.24 -23.20 19.36
N HIS A 198 -22.47 -23.41 18.29
CA HIS A 198 -21.30 -24.26 18.38
C HIS A 198 -20.16 -23.41 18.95
N GLU A 199 -19.97 -23.53 20.26
CA GLU A 199 -18.72 -23.27 20.94
C GLU A 199 -17.72 -24.30 20.39
N ILE A 200 -16.68 -23.83 19.72
CA ILE A 200 -15.59 -24.67 19.22
C ILE A 200 -14.48 -24.55 20.25
N ASP A 201 -14.25 -25.63 21.01
CA ASP A 201 -13.08 -25.84 21.88
C ASP A 201 -11.77 -25.93 21.06
#